data_AF-A0A221SZE0-F1
#
_entry.id   AF-A0A221SZE0-F1
#
_cell.length_a   1.000
_cell.length_b   1.000
_cell.length_c   1.000
_cell.angle_alpha   90.00
_cell.angle_beta   90.00
_cell.angle_gamma   90.00
#
_symmetry.space_group_name_H-M   'P 1'
#
loop_
_entity.id
_entity.type
_entity.pdbx_description
1 polymer ?
#
loop_
_entity_poly.entity_id
_entity_poly.type
_entity_poly.pdbx_seq_one_letter_code
_entity_poly.pdbx_strand_id
1 'polypeptide(L)'
;MVRPRRFEHVQRVAELARQIALTNGLDAERAYVAGILHDIARDLPDSELLRLAPPECDIDAHHPLALHGRAARVLLERWGYTDPVVLEAVEDHTTGPRGGGGVSACVYIADVSEPGRGVNHDIRELALVDLDEALNRAIVSKVTYLQGRGIQVHPRTLACYHALPCHAAGTPDISRKDTDLPVPPSAPPACSGAEALPPAPPSSPAARPRRSGRRP
;
A
#
# COMPACT_ATOMS: atom_id res chain seq x y z
N MET A 1 -1.53 -19.30 8.80
CA MET A 1 -0.64 -18.99 9.96
C MET A 1 0.59 -18.30 9.41
N VAL A 2 1.00 -17.19 10.04
CA VAL A 2 2.11 -16.36 9.57
C VAL A 2 3.44 -16.79 10.19
N ARG A 3 4.56 -16.53 9.50
CA ARG A 3 5.91 -16.79 10.00
C ARG A 3 6.25 -15.91 11.22
N PRO A 4 7.21 -16.29 12.09
CA PRO A 4 7.51 -15.55 13.33
C PRO A 4 7.78 -14.05 13.15
N ARG A 5 8.60 -13.66 12.15
CA ARG A 5 8.87 -12.23 11.86
C ARG A 5 7.61 -11.45 11.45
N ARG A 6 6.66 -12.12 10.80
CA ARG A 6 5.38 -11.54 10.39
C ARG A 6 4.42 -11.43 11.58
N PHE A 7 4.51 -12.33 12.55
CA PHE A 7 3.75 -12.23 13.79
C PHE A 7 4.14 -10.98 14.60
N GLU A 8 5.42 -10.67 14.72
CA GLU A 8 5.88 -9.43 15.38
C GLU A 8 5.38 -8.18 14.62
N HIS A 9 5.38 -8.21 13.29
CA HIS A 9 4.77 -7.16 12.45
C HIS A 9 3.28 -6.99 12.79
N VAL A 10 2.52 -8.08 12.77
CA VAL A 10 1.08 -8.08 13.10
C VAL A 10 0.80 -7.47 14.47
N GLN A 11 1.60 -7.80 15.49
CA GLN A 11 1.45 -7.21 16.82
C GLN A 11 1.66 -5.70 16.83
N ARG A 12 2.71 -5.21 16.13
CA ARG A 12 3.00 -3.77 16.06
C ARG A 12 1.94 -3.02 15.25
N VAL A 13 1.43 -3.62 14.18
CA VAL A 13 0.31 -3.07 13.40
C VAL A 13 -0.95 -2.97 14.26
N ALA A 14 -1.31 -4.02 14.99
CA ALA A 14 -2.49 -4.02 15.84
C ALA A 14 -2.42 -2.94 16.93
N GLU A 15 -1.29 -2.80 17.61
CA GLU A 15 -1.13 -1.79 18.66
C GLU A 15 -1.14 -0.37 18.07
N LEU A 16 -0.45 -0.14 16.95
CA LEU A 16 -0.44 1.17 16.32
C LEU A 16 -1.83 1.54 15.76
N ALA A 17 -2.54 0.60 15.12
CA ALA A 17 -3.90 0.83 14.63
C ALA A 17 -4.86 1.20 15.77
N ARG A 18 -4.75 0.51 16.92
CA ARG A 18 -5.49 0.83 18.14
C ARG A 18 -5.20 2.24 18.64
N GLN A 19 -3.92 2.62 18.69
CA GLN A 19 -3.49 3.93 19.14
C GLN A 19 -4.02 5.04 18.22
N ILE A 20 -3.89 4.88 16.91
CA ILE A 20 -4.41 5.83 15.91
C ILE A 20 -5.93 5.95 16.06
N ALA A 21 -6.65 4.85 16.21
CA ALA A 21 -8.11 4.89 16.39
C ALA A 21 -8.51 5.65 17.67
N LEU A 22 -7.82 5.38 18.79
CA LEU A 22 -8.10 6.03 20.06
C LEU A 22 -7.90 7.56 20.00
N THR A 23 -6.80 8.03 19.40
CA THR A 23 -6.51 9.47 19.30
C THR A 23 -7.47 10.22 18.38
N ASN A 24 -8.07 9.51 17.42
CA ASN A 24 -9.00 10.08 16.45
C ASN A 24 -10.49 9.83 16.81
N GLY A 25 -10.78 9.33 18.02
CA GLY A 25 -12.17 9.11 18.48
C GLY A 25 -12.91 7.98 17.74
N LEU A 26 -12.17 7.01 17.20
CA LEU A 26 -12.69 5.85 16.49
C LEU A 26 -12.74 4.60 17.39
N ASP A 27 -13.36 3.52 16.91
CA ASP A 27 -13.43 2.24 17.62
C ASP A 27 -12.05 1.55 17.67
N ALA A 28 -11.35 1.73 18.78
CA ALA A 28 -10.01 1.22 19.00
C ALA A 28 -9.94 -0.32 19.02
N GLU A 29 -10.98 -1.00 19.50
CA GLU A 29 -10.99 -2.46 19.57
C GLU A 29 -11.19 -3.06 18.18
N ARG A 30 -12.07 -2.48 17.35
CA ARG A 30 -12.17 -2.87 15.94
C ARG A 30 -10.88 -2.65 15.18
N ALA A 31 -10.20 -1.53 15.40
CA ALA A 31 -8.90 -1.25 14.77
C ALA A 31 -7.82 -2.24 15.22
N TYR A 32 -7.77 -2.57 16.51
CA TYR A 32 -6.87 -3.60 17.03
C TYR A 32 -7.13 -4.96 16.39
N VAL A 33 -8.38 -5.42 16.39
CA VAL A 33 -8.77 -6.73 15.82
C VAL A 33 -8.46 -6.78 14.32
N ALA A 34 -8.79 -5.72 13.56
CA ALA A 34 -8.45 -5.66 12.14
C ALA A 34 -6.93 -5.70 11.92
N GLY A 35 -6.14 -5.02 12.76
CA GLY A 35 -4.68 -5.10 12.74
C GLY A 35 -4.14 -6.50 13.06
N ILE A 36 -4.77 -7.27 13.94
CA ILE A 36 -4.40 -8.67 14.19
C ILE A 36 -4.69 -9.55 12.96
N LEU A 37 -5.79 -9.29 12.26
CA LEU A 37 -6.30 -10.17 11.22
C LEU A 37 -5.81 -9.84 9.80
N HIS A 38 -5.28 -8.64 9.55
CA HIS A 38 -4.98 -8.14 8.19
C HIS A 38 -4.13 -9.11 7.36
N ASP A 39 -3.07 -9.67 7.94
CA ASP A 39 -2.09 -10.51 7.26
C ASP A 39 -2.36 -12.02 7.40
N ILE A 40 -3.55 -12.44 7.85
CA ILE A 40 -3.82 -13.87 8.18
C ILE A 40 -3.67 -14.82 6.99
N ALA A 41 -3.90 -14.31 5.77
CA ALA A 41 -3.74 -15.03 4.51
C ALA A 41 -2.39 -14.74 3.81
N ARG A 42 -1.51 -13.91 4.38
CA ARG A 42 -0.30 -13.41 3.74
C ARG A 42 0.67 -14.49 3.26
N ASP A 43 0.80 -15.57 4.04
CA ASP A 43 1.74 -16.66 3.78
C ASP A 43 1.08 -17.86 3.08
N LEU A 44 -0.16 -17.71 2.58
CA LEU A 44 -0.80 -18.73 1.74
C LEU A 44 -0.10 -18.82 0.37
N PRO A 45 -0.06 -20.00 -0.26
CA PRO A 45 0.49 -20.15 -1.60
C PRO A 45 -0.37 -19.40 -2.63
N ASP A 46 0.25 -18.94 -3.71
CA ASP A 46 -0.40 -18.18 -4.79
C ASP A 46 -1.68 -18.85 -5.31
N SER A 47 -1.68 -20.17 -5.47
CA SER A 47 -2.85 -20.94 -5.91
C SER A 47 -4.02 -20.83 -4.94
N GLU A 48 -3.75 -20.75 -3.64
CA GLU A 48 -4.77 -20.61 -2.60
C GLU A 48 -5.27 -19.16 -2.52
N LEU A 49 -4.39 -18.17 -2.70
CA LEU A 49 -4.79 -16.77 -2.81
C LEU A 49 -5.74 -16.55 -3.99
N LEU A 50 -5.41 -17.07 -5.16
CA LEU A 50 -6.25 -17.01 -6.37
C LEU A 50 -7.59 -17.74 -6.19
N ARG A 51 -7.60 -18.86 -5.44
CA ARG A 51 -8.81 -19.62 -5.15
C ARG A 51 -9.73 -18.89 -4.16
N LEU A 52 -9.17 -18.20 -3.18
CA LEU A 52 -9.93 -17.46 -2.16
C LEU A 52 -10.43 -16.12 -2.69
N ALA A 53 -9.63 -15.43 -3.50
CA ALA A 53 -9.93 -14.12 -4.06
C ALA A 53 -9.64 -14.13 -5.58
N PRO A 54 -10.66 -14.33 -6.43
CA PRO A 54 -10.48 -14.29 -7.87
C PRO A 54 -9.90 -12.94 -8.34
N PRO A 55 -8.97 -12.95 -9.32
CA PRO A 55 -8.39 -11.73 -9.88
C PRO A 55 -9.44 -10.73 -10.38
N GLU A 56 -9.29 -9.46 -10.00
CA GLU A 56 -10.08 -8.34 -10.52
C GLU A 56 -9.33 -7.56 -11.61
N CYS A 57 -8.01 -7.76 -11.72
CA CYS A 57 -7.16 -7.13 -12.72
C CYS A 57 -5.91 -7.98 -13.05
N ASP A 58 -5.13 -7.57 -14.05
CA ASP A 58 -3.91 -8.26 -14.46
C ASP A 58 -2.88 -8.38 -13.34
N ILE A 59 -2.80 -7.38 -12.45
CA ILE A 59 -1.86 -7.38 -11.32
C ILE A 59 -2.20 -8.51 -10.36
N ASP A 60 -3.47 -8.77 -10.08
CA ASP A 60 -3.88 -9.88 -9.23
C ASP A 60 -3.49 -11.24 -9.81
N ALA A 61 -3.63 -11.39 -11.14
CA ALA A 61 -3.30 -12.63 -11.84
C ALA A 61 -1.79 -12.90 -11.87
N HIS A 62 -0.97 -11.87 -12.09
CA HIS A 62 0.49 -12.00 -12.20
C HIS A 62 1.23 -11.86 -10.87
N HIS A 63 0.61 -11.21 -9.87
CA HIS A 63 1.15 -10.99 -8.53
C HIS A 63 0.10 -11.34 -7.45
N PRO A 64 -0.24 -12.63 -7.27
CA PRO A 64 -1.31 -13.06 -6.36
C PRO A 64 -1.13 -12.61 -4.91
N LEU A 65 0.10 -12.29 -4.50
CA LEU A 65 0.38 -11.72 -3.19
C LEU A 65 -0.37 -10.41 -2.92
N ALA A 66 -0.83 -9.66 -3.92
CA ALA A 66 -1.71 -8.50 -3.73
C ALA A 66 -3.08 -8.87 -3.14
N LEU A 67 -3.54 -10.11 -3.38
CA LEU A 67 -4.86 -10.62 -3.01
C LEU A 67 -5.01 -10.97 -1.53
N HIS A 68 -3.92 -11.00 -0.74
CA HIS A 68 -3.99 -11.51 0.63
C HIS A 68 -5.00 -10.78 1.54
N GLY A 69 -5.29 -9.49 1.33
CA GLY A 69 -6.38 -8.81 2.05
C GLY A 69 -7.77 -9.37 1.69
N ARG A 70 -8.08 -9.49 0.40
CA ARG A 70 -9.33 -10.10 -0.09
C ARG A 70 -9.45 -11.57 0.30
N ALA A 71 -8.36 -12.33 0.22
CA ALA A 71 -8.31 -13.72 0.64
C ALA A 71 -8.50 -13.86 2.16
N ALA A 72 -7.91 -12.96 2.97
CA ALA A 72 -8.10 -12.90 4.41
C ALA A 72 -9.57 -12.66 4.77
N ARG A 73 -10.23 -11.70 4.11
CA ARG A 73 -11.67 -11.48 4.28
C ARG A 73 -12.48 -12.76 4.05
N VAL A 74 -12.32 -13.39 2.90
CA VAL A 74 -13.07 -14.61 2.54
C VAL A 74 -12.81 -15.75 3.52
N LEU A 75 -11.56 -15.88 3.99
CA LEU A 75 -11.20 -16.88 4.98
C LEU A 75 -11.88 -16.64 6.34
N LEU A 76 -11.93 -15.39 6.79
CA LEU A 76 -12.59 -14.98 8.04
C LEU A 76 -14.10 -15.20 7.99
N GLU A 77 -14.74 -14.83 6.87
CA GLU A 77 -16.17 -15.07 6.65
C GLU A 77 -16.48 -16.58 6.70
N ARG A 78 -15.64 -17.42 6.09
CA ARG A 78 -15.77 -18.89 6.17
C ARG A 78 -15.57 -19.46 7.58
N TRP A 79 -14.83 -18.77 8.44
CA TRP A 79 -14.68 -19.12 9.85
C TRP A 79 -15.79 -18.53 10.74
N GLY A 80 -16.78 -17.85 10.15
CA GLY A 80 -17.93 -17.31 10.87
C GLY A 80 -17.70 -15.93 11.48
N TYR A 81 -16.65 -15.21 11.08
CA TYR A 81 -16.45 -13.82 11.50
C TYR A 81 -17.33 -12.89 10.65
N THR A 82 -18.05 -11.96 11.29
CA THR A 82 -19.11 -11.19 10.62
C THR A 82 -19.06 -9.68 10.84
N ASP A 83 -18.09 -9.13 11.57
CA ASP A 83 -18.01 -7.67 11.76
C ASP A 83 -17.59 -6.99 10.45
N PRO A 84 -18.49 -6.23 9.78
CA PRO A 84 -18.22 -5.69 8.45
C PRO A 84 -17.12 -4.63 8.46
N VAL A 85 -16.96 -3.87 9.56
CA VAL A 85 -15.95 -2.81 9.67
C VAL A 85 -14.56 -3.44 9.70
N VAL A 86 -14.40 -4.51 10.48
CA VAL A 86 -13.13 -5.25 10.55
C VAL A 86 -12.85 -5.98 9.24
N LEU A 87 -13.84 -6.64 8.64
CA LEU A 87 -13.68 -7.36 7.37
C LEU A 87 -13.29 -6.41 6.23
N GLU A 88 -13.86 -5.20 6.19
CA GLU A 88 -13.49 -4.17 5.21
C GLU A 88 -12.05 -3.69 5.42
N ALA A 89 -11.66 -3.38 6.67
CA ALA A 89 -10.29 -2.95 6.98
C ALA A 89 -9.26 -4.03 6.63
N VAL A 90 -9.57 -5.31 6.89
CA VAL A 90 -8.74 -6.46 6.49
C VAL A 90 -8.67 -6.59 4.97
N GLU A 91 -9.77 -6.40 4.25
CA GLU A 91 -9.76 -6.49 2.79
C GLU A 91 -8.90 -5.39 2.16
N ASP A 92 -9.05 -4.17 2.64
CA ASP A 92 -8.54 -2.97 1.99
C ASP A 92 -7.11 -2.59 2.38
N HIS A 93 -6.53 -3.20 3.41
CA HIS A 93 -5.18 -2.84 3.88
C HIS A 93 -4.10 -2.94 2.78
N THR A 94 -4.27 -3.81 1.78
CA THR A 94 -3.30 -4.01 0.70
C THR A 94 -3.40 -2.98 -0.41
N THR A 95 -4.59 -2.44 -0.66
CA THR A 95 -4.86 -1.55 -1.80
C THR A 95 -5.26 -0.14 -1.43
N GLY A 96 -5.58 0.12 -0.16
CA GLY A 96 -6.08 1.41 0.31
C GLY A 96 -7.54 1.32 0.74
N PRO A 97 -7.96 2.09 1.76
CA PRO A 97 -9.35 2.16 2.20
C PRO A 97 -10.29 2.60 1.08
N ARG A 98 -11.42 1.92 0.96
CA ARG A 98 -12.59 2.48 0.26
C ARG A 98 -13.20 3.57 1.18
N GLY A 99 -13.72 4.64 0.58
CA GLY A 99 -14.07 5.86 1.33
C GLY A 99 -14.98 5.61 2.54
N GLY A 100 -14.80 6.41 3.60
CA GLY A 100 -15.67 6.42 4.79
C GLY A 100 -15.27 5.46 5.93
N GLY A 101 -14.30 4.56 5.74
CA GLY A 101 -13.86 3.61 6.76
C GLY A 101 -12.71 4.13 7.63
N GLY A 102 -13.00 4.81 8.75
CA GLY A 102 -11.96 5.29 9.68
C GLY A 102 -11.05 4.17 10.20
N VAL A 103 -11.62 2.99 10.51
CA VAL A 103 -10.84 1.81 10.93
C VAL A 103 -9.92 1.30 9.82
N SER A 104 -10.40 1.27 8.57
CA SER A 104 -9.59 0.90 7.41
C SER A 104 -8.40 1.83 7.23
N ALA A 105 -8.59 3.14 7.46
CA ALA A 105 -7.50 4.13 7.45
C ALA A 105 -6.46 3.84 8.53
N CYS A 106 -6.89 3.58 9.78
CA CYS A 106 -6.00 3.22 10.87
C CYS A 106 -5.13 2.01 10.54
N VAL A 107 -5.73 0.93 10.03
CA VAL A 107 -5.00 -0.30 9.69
C VAL A 107 -4.06 -0.09 8.51
N TYR A 108 -4.50 0.61 7.48
CA TYR A 108 -3.67 0.92 6.31
C TYR A 108 -2.43 1.74 6.69
N ILE A 109 -2.61 2.81 7.47
CA ILE A 109 -1.51 3.64 7.95
C ILE A 109 -0.60 2.85 8.89
N ALA A 110 -1.17 2.10 9.84
CA ALA A 110 -0.40 1.30 10.77
C ALA A 110 0.46 0.26 10.04
N ASP A 111 -0.10 -0.44 9.04
CA ASP A 111 0.65 -1.43 8.27
C ASP A 111 1.90 -0.81 7.63
N VAL A 112 1.79 0.35 6.99
CA VAL A 112 2.92 0.98 6.28
C VAL A 112 3.88 1.74 7.19
N SER A 113 3.50 2.07 8.43
CA SER A 113 4.24 2.99 9.30
C SER A 113 4.57 2.44 10.68
N GLU A 114 4.27 1.16 10.95
CA GLU A 114 4.63 0.52 12.22
C GLU A 114 6.15 0.64 12.51
N PRO A 115 6.57 0.81 13.78
CA PRO A 115 7.96 1.16 14.14
C PRO A 115 9.06 0.26 13.58
N GLY A 116 8.78 -1.04 13.43
CA GLY A 116 9.70 -2.03 12.88
C GLY A 116 9.99 -1.89 11.40
N ARG A 117 9.20 -1.10 10.64
CA ARG A 117 9.51 -0.80 9.23
C ARG A 117 10.69 0.16 9.06
N GLY A 118 10.96 1.00 10.05
CA GLY A 118 12.05 2.00 10.00
C GLY A 118 11.86 3.11 8.96
N VAL A 119 10.64 3.27 8.42
CA VAL A 119 10.26 4.30 7.43
C VAL A 119 8.89 4.88 7.80
N ASN A 120 8.46 5.95 7.12
CA ASN A 120 7.14 6.57 7.30
C ASN A 120 6.87 7.07 8.74
N HIS A 121 7.92 7.53 9.43
CA HIS A 121 7.82 8.09 10.79
C HIS A 121 6.88 9.30 10.84
N ASP A 122 7.03 10.19 9.85
CA ASP A 122 6.22 11.38 9.65
C ASP A 122 4.73 11.04 9.45
N ILE A 123 4.42 10.01 8.66
CA ILE A 123 3.04 9.53 8.48
C ILE A 123 2.48 8.99 9.79
N ARG A 124 3.28 8.24 10.57
CA ARG A 124 2.86 7.70 11.86
C ARG A 124 2.52 8.81 12.86
N GLU A 125 3.39 9.81 13.00
CA GLU A 125 3.16 10.94 13.91
C GLU A 125 1.95 11.76 13.48
N LEU A 126 1.82 12.02 12.17
CA LEU A 126 0.69 12.73 11.60
C LEU A 126 -0.63 12.00 11.89
N ALA A 127 -0.66 10.66 11.81
CA ALA A 127 -1.87 9.88 12.05
C ALA A 127 -2.42 10.00 13.49
N LEU A 128 -1.59 10.42 14.46
CA LEU A 128 -2.02 10.64 15.84
C LEU A 128 -2.67 12.02 16.04
N VAL A 129 -2.58 12.91 15.05
CA VAL A 129 -3.10 14.29 15.12
C VAL A 129 -4.12 14.61 14.02
N ASP A 130 -3.92 14.05 12.83
CA ASP A 130 -4.75 14.25 11.63
C ASP A 130 -4.74 12.96 10.78
N LEU A 131 -5.77 12.13 10.98
CA LEU A 131 -5.91 10.85 10.30
C LEU A 131 -6.06 11.01 8.78
N ASP A 132 -6.82 12.01 8.33
CA ASP A 132 -7.12 12.19 6.92
C ASP A 132 -5.87 12.65 6.15
N GLU A 133 -5.11 13.59 6.70
CA GLU A 133 -3.86 14.04 6.08
C GLU A 133 -2.78 12.95 6.14
N ALA A 134 -2.73 12.15 7.22
CA ALA A 134 -1.87 10.97 7.28
C ALA A 134 -2.22 9.93 6.21
N LEU A 135 -3.52 9.69 5.99
CA LEU A 135 -3.99 8.76 4.97
C LEU A 135 -3.63 9.26 3.56
N ASN A 136 -3.86 10.53 3.28
CA ASN A 136 -3.48 11.16 2.02
C ASN A 136 -1.98 10.95 1.75
N ARG A 137 -1.15 11.26 2.74
CA ARG A 137 0.31 11.12 2.65
C ARG A 137 0.75 9.66 2.48
N ALA A 138 0.09 8.72 3.16
CA ALA A 138 0.35 7.29 3.01
C ALA A 138 0.02 6.77 1.60
N ILE A 139 -1.10 7.21 1.03
CA ILE A 139 -1.51 6.85 -0.34
C ILE A 139 -0.51 7.43 -1.36
N VAL A 140 -0.18 8.73 -1.25
CA VAL A 140 0.81 9.39 -2.12
C VAL A 140 2.16 8.67 -2.03
N SER A 141 2.66 8.43 -0.82
CA SER A 141 3.94 7.75 -0.57
C SER A 141 4.00 6.39 -1.26
N LYS A 142 2.93 5.59 -1.16
CA LYS A 142 2.84 4.28 -1.80
C LYS A 142 2.85 4.36 -3.33
N VAL A 143 2.06 5.26 -3.90
CA VAL A 143 2.00 5.44 -5.37
C VAL A 143 3.35 5.91 -5.90
N THR A 144 3.95 6.93 -5.28
CA THR A 144 5.28 7.43 -5.66
C THR A 144 6.34 6.35 -5.55
N TYR A 145 6.32 5.54 -4.49
CA TYR A 145 7.25 4.42 -4.32
C TYR A 145 7.11 3.39 -5.46
N LEU A 146 5.89 2.95 -5.77
CA LEU A 146 5.66 1.95 -6.81
C LEU A 146 6.07 2.48 -8.20
N GLN A 147 5.69 3.72 -8.53
CA GLN A 147 6.06 4.37 -9.78
C GLN A 147 7.58 4.55 -9.91
N GLY A 148 8.25 5.01 -8.85
CA GLY A 148 9.72 5.17 -8.83
C GLY A 148 10.48 3.85 -8.97
N ARG A 149 9.82 2.72 -8.72
CA ARG A 149 10.36 1.36 -8.90
C ARG A 149 9.96 0.72 -10.24
N GLY A 150 9.17 1.41 -11.07
CA GLY A 150 8.61 0.86 -12.31
C GLY A 150 7.59 -0.26 -12.08
N ILE A 151 7.01 -0.34 -10.89
CA ILE A 151 6.01 -1.35 -10.53
C ILE A 151 4.61 -0.79 -10.84
N GLN A 152 3.77 -1.58 -11.51
CA GLN A 152 2.40 -1.19 -11.81
C GLN A 152 1.61 -0.97 -10.51
N VAL A 153 0.83 0.12 -10.46
CA VAL A 153 -0.01 0.44 -9.30
C VAL A 153 -1.36 -0.23 -9.44
N HIS A 154 -1.82 -0.89 -8.38
CA HIS A 154 -3.12 -1.56 -8.37
C HIS A 154 -4.26 -0.58 -8.67
N PRO A 155 -5.25 -0.93 -9.53
CA PRO A 155 -6.38 -0.04 -9.86
C PRO A 155 -7.13 0.50 -8.63
N ARG A 156 -7.36 -0.34 -7.60
CA ARG A 156 -7.95 0.12 -6.32
C ARG A 156 -7.09 1.18 -5.62
N THR A 157 -5.76 1.05 -5.64
CA THR A 157 -4.85 2.08 -5.08
C THR A 157 -4.87 3.37 -5.91
N LEU A 158 -4.94 3.26 -7.24
CA LEU A 158 -5.10 4.43 -8.10
C LEU A 158 -6.44 5.14 -7.86
N ALA A 159 -7.52 4.40 -7.61
CA ALA A 159 -8.80 4.98 -7.26
C ALA A 159 -8.71 5.80 -5.96
N CYS A 160 -8.05 5.26 -4.92
CA CYS A 160 -7.77 6.02 -3.69
C CYS A 160 -6.94 7.28 -3.97
N TYR A 161 -5.92 7.17 -4.83
CA TYR A 161 -5.04 8.29 -5.19
C TYR A 161 -5.77 9.40 -5.98
N HIS A 162 -6.62 9.04 -6.93
CA HIS A 162 -7.41 10.01 -7.71
C HIS A 162 -8.53 10.66 -6.87
N ALA A 163 -9.02 9.98 -5.83
CA ALA A 163 -10.01 10.52 -4.90
C ALA A 163 -9.43 11.54 -3.90
N LEU A 164 -8.10 11.70 -3.84
CA LEU A 164 -7.47 12.67 -2.96
C LEU A 164 -7.90 14.12 -3.32
N PRO A 165 -8.09 15.02 -2.34
CA PRO A 165 -8.55 16.39 -2.58
C PRO A 165 -7.71 17.18 -3.60
N CYS A 166 -6.41 16.90 -3.71
CA CYS A 166 -5.51 17.54 -4.67
C CYS A 166 -5.69 17.07 -6.12
N HIS A 167 -6.25 15.87 -6.35
CA HIS A 167 -6.52 15.31 -7.69
C HIS A 167 -7.96 15.53 -8.15
N ALA A 168 -8.89 15.80 -7.23
CA ALA A 168 -10.30 16.07 -7.53
C ALA A 168 -10.52 17.41 -8.27
N ALA A 169 -9.52 18.30 -8.34
CA ALA A 169 -9.60 19.57 -9.07
C ALA A 169 -9.53 19.43 -10.61
N GLY A 170 -9.52 18.21 -11.16
CA GLY A 170 -9.20 17.94 -12.57
C GLY A 170 -10.23 17.12 -13.36
N THR A 171 -11.43 16.83 -12.87
CA THR A 171 -12.46 16.20 -13.72
C THR A 171 -13.17 17.25 -14.58
N PRO A 172 -13.01 17.25 -15.91
CA PRO A 172 -13.84 18.09 -16.76
C PRO A 172 -15.28 17.59 -16.74
N ASP A 173 -16.20 18.49 -16.41
CA ASP A 173 -17.63 18.32 -16.57
C ASP A 173 -17.96 18.14 -18.06
N ILE A 174 -18.18 16.89 -18.48
CA ILE A 174 -18.63 16.53 -19.83
C ILE A 174 -20.13 16.81 -19.99
N SER A 175 -20.51 18.06 -19.81
CA SER A 175 -21.86 18.56 -20.10
C SER A 175 -21.82 19.97 -20.70
N ARG A 176 -20.96 20.18 -21.72
CA ARG A 176 -21.12 21.28 -22.68
C ARG A 176 -20.80 20.79 -24.09
N LYS A 177 -21.84 20.74 -24.94
CA LYS A 177 -21.70 20.73 -26.40
C LYS A 177 -21.20 22.12 -26.78
N ASP A 178 -19.94 22.24 -27.18
CA ASP A 178 -19.50 23.33 -28.04
C ASP A 178 -18.39 22.82 -28.96
N THR A 179 -18.70 22.88 -30.24
CA THR A 179 -17.80 22.69 -31.37
C THR A 179 -16.77 23.81 -31.40
N ASP A 180 -15.48 23.49 -31.23
CA ASP A 180 -14.38 24.03 -32.02
C ASP A 180 -13.05 23.42 -31.57
N LEU A 181 -12.38 22.72 -32.49
CA LEU A 181 -11.03 22.19 -32.32
C LEU A 181 -9.99 23.26 -32.70
N PRO A 182 -9.02 23.60 -31.84
CA PRO A 182 -7.83 24.30 -32.31
C PRO A 182 -6.75 23.29 -32.74
N VAL A 183 -6.24 23.53 -33.96
CA VAL A 183 -5.11 22.87 -34.62
C VAL A 183 -3.82 23.03 -33.78
N PRO A 184 -2.94 22.01 -33.68
CA PRO A 184 -1.70 22.13 -32.92
C PRO A 184 -0.65 22.99 -33.65
N PRO A 185 0.09 23.88 -32.96
CA PRO A 185 1.22 24.58 -33.57
C PRO A 185 2.45 23.68 -33.71
N SER A 186 3.14 23.89 -34.83
CA SER A 186 4.37 23.24 -35.30
C SER A 186 5.56 23.37 -34.36
N ALA A 187 6.41 22.34 -34.37
CA ALA A 187 7.64 22.18 -33.59
C ALA A 187 8.66 23.34 -33.73
N PRO A 188 9.44 23.64 -32.67
CA PRO A 188 10.66 24.44 -32.75
C PRO A 188 11.95 23.57 -32.83
N PRO A 189 13.10 24.16 -33.23
CA PRO A 189 14.22 23.44 -33.84
C PRO A 189 15.24 22.86 -32.84
N ALA A 190 16.05 21.94 -33.36
CA ALA A 190 17.19 21.32 -32.69
C ALA A 190 18.24 22.34 -32.25
N CYS A 191 18.68 22.23 -30.99
CA CYS A 191 19.89 22.89 -30.50
C CYS A 191 20.92 21.82 -30.08
N SER A 192 22.09 21.94 -30.69
CA SER A 192 23.30 21.15 -30.49
C SER A 192 24.09 21.68 -29.29
N GLY A 193 24.66 20.77 -28.49
CA GLY A 193 25.89 21.04 -27.73
C GLY A 193 25.89 20.70 -26.23
N ALA A 194 26.72 19.70 -25.89
CA ALA A 194 27.48 19.51 -24.63
C ALA A 194 26.65 19.25 -23.34
N GLU A 195 26.94 18.29 -22.45
CA GLU A 195 28.19 17.65 -22.02
C GLU A 195 27.90 16.24 -21.48
N ALA A 196 28.84 15.32 -21.64
CA ALA A 196 28.72 13.94 -21.17
C ALA A 196 28.89 13.83 -19.64
N LEU A 197 27.93 13.18 -18.98
CA LEU A 197 28.01 12.78 -17.58
C LEU A 197 29.00 11.59 -17.43
N PRO A 198 29.92 11.58 -16.44
CA PRO A 198 30.87 10.47 -16.28
C PRO A 198 30.18 9.17 -15.81
N PRO A 199 30.74 7.99 -16.15
CA PRO A 199 30.14 6.70 -15.80
C PRO A 199 30.24 6.38 -14.31
N ALA A 200 29.25 5.65 -13.81
CA ALA A 200 29.14 5.17 -12.44
C ALA A 200 30.32 4.24 -12.02
N PRO A 201 30.73 4.25 -10.74
CA PRO A 201 31.82 3.43 -10.25
C PRO A 201 31.46 1.93 -10.20
N PRO A 202 32.43 1.01 -10.41
CA PRO A 202 32.18 -0.42 -10.43
C PRO A 202 31.85 -0.99 -9.04
N SER A 203 30.93 -1.96 -9.04
CA SER A 203 30.52 -2.74 -7.87
C SER A 203 31.68 -3.55 -7.30
N SER A 204 31.95 -3.41 -6.00
CA SER A 204 32.92 -4.24 -5.28
C SER A 204 32.49 -5.72 -5.24
N PRO A 205 33.42 -6.68 -5.46
CA PRO A 205 33.11 -8.10 -5.39
C PRO A 205 33.00 -8.59 -3.93
N ALA A 206 32.02 -9.47 -3.73
CA ALA A 206 31.72 -10.15 -2.47
C ALA A 206 32.94 -10.78 -1.80
N ALA A 207 33.10 -10.50 -0.50
CA ALA A 207 34.03 -11.20 0.38
C ALA A 207 33.63 -12.68 0.51
N ARG A 208 34.54 -13.58 0.14
CA ARG A 208 34.43 -15.02 0.41
C ARG A 208 34.51 -15.29 1.93
N PRO A 209 33.74 -16.23 2.50
CA PRO A 209 33.93 -16.65 3.88
C PRO A 209 35.22 -17.46 4.02
N ARG A 210 36.02 -17.11 5.03
CA ARG A 210 37.22 -17.85 5.44
C ARG A 210 36.80 -19.24 5.94
N ARG A 211 37.41 -20.29 5.38
CA ARG A 211 37.41 -21.64 5.97
C ARG A 211 38.14 -21.58 7.32
N SER A 212 37.43 -21.80 8.42
CA SER A 212 38.05 -22.19 9.68
C SER A 212 38.43 -23.67 9.60
N GLY A 213 39.74 -23.91 9.58
CA GLY A 213 40.31 -25.24 9.69
C GLY A 213 40.12 -25.78 11.11
N ARG A 214 39.58 -26.99 11.20
CA ARG A 214 39.76 -27.92 12.32
C ARG A 214 41.24 -28.10 12.63
N ARG A 215 41.58 -28.23 13.91
CA ARG A 215 42.54 -29.23 14.46
C ARG A 215 42.31 -29.36 15.98
N PRO A 216 42.79 -30.46 16.57
CA PRO A 216 42.02 -31.41 17.39
C PRO A 216 41.77 -30.99 18.83
#